data_AF-A0A0D3M9J4-F1
#
_entry.id   AF-A0A0D3M9J4-F1
#
_cell.length_a   1.000
_cell.length_b   1.000
_cell.length_c   1.000
_cell.angle_alpha   90.00
_cell.angle_beta   90.00
_cell.angle_gamma   90.00
#
_symmetry.space_group_name_H-M   'P 1'
#
loop_
_entity.id
_entity.type
_entity.pdbx_description
1 polymer ?
#
loop_
_entity_poly.entity_id
_entity_poly.type
_entity_poly.pdbx_seq_one_letter_code
_entity_poly.pdbx_strand_id
1 'polypeptide(L)'
;MGKYQRKYSKFKKFKFRKSKKPFRRRFLSIGPRVRINYRNMSLINRFISEQGKILSRRVNRLTLKQQRFITIAIKQARILSSLPFRNNNRLLDKLSRNRKKYNKYNKYKGKKYNKYNKYKRKKNTTNTKEKKYNKYTNIKEKNKEK
;
A
#
# COMPACT_ATOMS: atom_id res chain seq x y z
N MET A 1 -29.10 58.41 -20.09
CA MET A 1 -28.48 57.10 -20.37
C MET A 1 -27.05 57.06 -19.81
N GLY A 2 -26.90 56.90 -18.49
CA GLY A 2 -25.61 56.89 -17.80
C GLY A 2 -25.00 55.50 -17.76
N LYS A 3 -23.78 55.35 -18.28
CA LYS A 3 -23.07 54.06 -18.42
C LYS A 3 -22.51 53.59 -17.07
N TYR A 4 -23.04 52.50 -16.52
CA TYR A 4 -22.47 51.84 -15.34
C TYR A 4 -21.16 51.12 -15.71
N GLN A 5 -20.01 51.69 -15.32
CA GLN A 5 -18.71 51.01 -15.39
C GLN A 5 -18.57 50.03 -14.21
N ARG A 6 -18.51 48.71 -14.47
CA ARG A 6 -18.16 47.72 -13.46
C ARG A 6 -16.67 47.85 -13.10
N LYS A 7 -16.37 48.22 -11.85
CA LYS A 7 -15.01 48.18 -11.29
C LYS A 7 -14.56 46.73 -11.16
N TYR A 8 -13.63 46.28 -12.00
CA TYR A 8 -12.99 44.97 -11.84
C TYR A 8 -12.22 44.93 -10.52
N SER A 9 -12.62 44.04 -9.60
CA SER A 9 -11.90 43.84 -8.34
C SER A 9 -10.57 43.13 -8.63
N LYS A 10 -9.46 43.73 -8.17
CA LYS A 10 -8.11 43.16 -8.33
C LYS A 10 -8.03 41.86 -7.53
N PHE A 11 -8.09 40.71 -8.20
CA PHE A 11 -7.84 39.41 -7.58
C PHE A 11 -6.48 39.44 -6.84
N LYS A 12 -6.50 39.19 -5.53
CA LYS A 12 -5.28 39.10 -4.71
C LYS A 12 -4.40 37.99 -5.28
N LYS A 13 -3.21 38.35 -5.79
CA LYS A 13 -2.21 37.40 -6.28
C LYS A 13 -1.80 36.47 -5.11
N PHE A 14 -2.23 35.21 -5.15
CA PHE A 14 -1.70 34.18 -4.26
C PHE A 14 -0.18 34.11 -4.48
N LYS A 15 0.61 34.50 -3.48
CA LYS A 15 2.06 34.33 -3.49
C LYS A 15 2.34 32.82 -3.48
N PHE A 16 2.60 32.23 -4.65
CA PHE A 16 3.08 30.85 -4.76
C PHE A 16 4.34 30.72 -3.90
N ARG A 17 4.20 30.14 -2.70
CA ARG A 17 5.34 29.78 -1.87
C ARG A 17 6.14 28.75 -2.66
N LYS A 18 7.35 29.11 -3.11
CA LYS A 18 8.23 28.18 -3.83
C LYS A 18 8.35 26.91 -2.98
N SER A 19 7.94 25.78 -3.56
CA SER A 19 8.07 24.49 -2.90
C SER A 19 9.55 24.27 -2.57
N LYS A 20 9.83 23.80 -1.34
CA LYS A 20 11.19 23.41 -0.94
C LYS A 20 11.75 22.48 -2.01
N LYS A 21 12.94 22.79 -2.55
CA LYS A 21 13.59 22.05 -3.65
C LYS A 21 13.33 20.55 -3.49
N PRO A 22 12.78 19.86 -4.51
CA PRO A 22 12.49 18.44 -4.38
C PRO A 22 13.79 17.74 -4.01
N PHE A 23 13.73 16.94 -2.95
CA PHE A 23 14.83 16.09 -2.50
C PHE A 23 15.36 15.37 -3.75
N ARG A 24 16.55 15.78 -4.25
CA ARG A 24 17.19 15.12 -5.39
C ARG A 24 17.61 13.75 -4.90
N ARG A 25 16.65 12.82 -4.81
CA ARG A 25 16.87 11.45 -4.39
C ARG A 25 17.84 10.85 -5.41
N ARG A 26 19.03 10.52 -4.91
CA ARG A 26 20.20 9.99 -5.63
C ARG A 26 19.78 9.09 -6.80
N PHE A 27 20.40 9.36 -7.94
CA PHE A 27 20.33 8.52 -9.13
C PHE A 27 20.82 7.11 -8.75
N LEU A 28 20.05 6.07 -9.08
CA LEU A 28 20.64 4.73 -9.15
C LEU A 28 21.51 4.72 -10.40
N SER A 29 22.72 5.24 -10.26
CA SER A 29 23.65 5.37 -11.37
C SER A 29 24.35 4.03 -11.55
N ILE A 30 24.08 3.39 -12.68
CA ILE A 30 25.03 2.42 -13.24
C ILE A 30 26.33 3.21 -13.42
N GLY A 31 27.42 2.74 -12.81
CA GLY A 31 28.71 3.40 -12.89
C GLY A 31 29.10 3.67 -14.36
N PRO A 32 29.71 4.82 -14.68
CA PRO A 32 29.94 5.25 -16.06
C PRO A 32 30.80 4.26 -16.88
N ARG A 33 31.57 3.38 -16.23
CA ARG A 33 32.42 2.36 -16.87
C ARG A 33 31.72 1.03 -17.16
N VAL A 34 30.52 0.80 -16.63
CA VAL A 34 29.86 -0.51 -16.79
C VAL A 34 29.36 -0.65 -18.23
N ARG A 35 29.93 -1.61 -18.97
CA ARG A 35 29.45 -1.98 -20.30
C ARG A 35 28.15 -2.77 -20.19
N ILE A 36 27.11 -2.30 -20.87
CA ILE A 36 25.78 -2.90 -20.86
C ILE A 36 25.65 -3.81 -22.07
N ASN A 37 25.74 -5.12 -21.85
CA ASN A 37 25.64 -6.15 -22.88
C ASN A 37 24.44 -7.06 -22.60
N TYR A 38 23.88 -7.67 -23.65
CA TYR A 38 22.76 -8.62 -23.55
C TYR A 38 23.10 -9.88 -22.74
N ARG A 39 24.39 -10.23 -22.57
CA ARG A 39 24.84 -11.39 -21.79
C ARG A 39 24.68 -11.19 -20.27
N ASN A 40 24.65 -9.95 -19.79
CA ASN A 40 24.64 -9.63 -18.37
C ASN A 40 23.21 -9.65 -17.81
N MET A 41 22.65 -10.85 -17.62
CA MET A 41 21.26 -11.04 -17.17
C MET A 41 20.96 -10.36 -15.83
N SER A 42 21.89 -10.37 -14.87
CA SER A 42 21.71 -9.74 -13.56
C SER A 42 21.43 -8.23 -13.66
N LEU A 43 22.13 -7.53 -14.55
CA LEU A 43 21.92 -6.11 -14.80
C LEU A 43 20.61 -5.87 -15.53
N ILE A 44 20.31 -6.66 -16.55
CA ILE A 44 19.14 -6.48 -17.40
C ILE A 44 17.84 -6.76 -16.64
N ASN A 45 17.83 -7.81 -15.80
CA ASN A 45 16.67 -8.21 -15.01
C ASN A 45 16.18 -7.10 -14.05
N ARG A 46 17.08 -6.20 -13.64
CA ARG A 46 16.72 -5.06 -12.78
C ARG A 46 15.92 -3.97 -13.50
N PHE A 47 16.01 -3.90 -14.83
CA PHE A 47 15.36 -2.87 -15.66
C PHE A 47 14.11 -3.35 -16.39
N ILE A 48 13.71 -4.59 -16.17
CA ILE A 48 12.45 -5.16 -16.65
C ILE A 48 11.46 -5.31 -15.50
N SER A 49 10.17 -5.26 -15.83
CA SER A 49 9.11 -5.59 -14.88
C SER A 49 8.94 -7.10 -14.78
N GLU A 50 8.22 -7.55 -13.76
CA GLU A 50 7.86 -8.96 -13.58
C GLU A 50 7.08 -9.54 -14.79
N GLN A 51 6.32 -8.68 -15.49
CA GLN A 51 5.61 -9.05 -16.72
C GLN A 51 6.53 -9.15 -17.96
N GLY A 52 7.81 -8.85 -17.80
CA GLY A 52 8.80 -8.78 -18.87
C GLY A 52 8.79 -7.44 -19.63
N LYS A 53 8.09 -6.39 -19.18
CA LYS A 53 8.06 -5.09 -19.86
C LYS A 53 9.29 -4.25 -19.51
N ILE A 54 9.80 -3.45 -20.45
CA ILE A 54 10.92 -2.53 -20.18
C ILE A 54 10.43 -1.37 -19.32
N LEU A 55 11.10 -1.13 -18.19
CA LEU A 55 10.78 -0.01 -17.31
C LEU A 55 11.23 1.32 -17.94
N SER A 56 10.43 2.38 -17.70
CA SER A 56 10.74 3.70 -18.24
C SER A 56 11.97 4.33 -17.57
N ARG A 57 12.65 5.22 -18.30
CA ARG A 57 13.81 5.97 -17.78
C ARG A 57 13.52 6.71 -16.46
N ARG A 58 12.29 7.23 -16.29
CA ARG A 58 11.87 7.96 -15.08
C ARG A 58 11.84 7.06 -13.84
N VAL A 59 11.48 5.80 -14.01
CA VAL A 59 11.46 4.79 -12.96
C VAL A 59 12.88 4.33 -12.64
N ASN A 60 13.66 4.00 -13.68
CA ASN A 60 15.03 3.50 -13.52
C ASN A 60 16.03 4.58 -13.08
N ARG A 61 15.71 5.86 -13.30
CA ARG A 61 16.57 7.03 -13.01
C ARG A 61 17.94 6.93 -13.68
N LEU A 62 17.93 6.59 -14.95
CA LEU A 62 19.15 6.49 -15.78
C LEU A 62 19.34 7.71 -16.67
N THR A 63 20.56 7.89 -17.15
CA THR A 63 20.84 8.83 -18.24
C THR A 63 20.18 8.35 -19.53
N LEU A 64 19.93 9.27 -20.47
CA LEU A 64 19.33 8.90 -21.75
C LEU A 64 20.18 7.90 -22.52
N LYS A 65 21.50 8.09 -22.52
CA LYS A 65 22.47 7.20 -23.17
C LYS A 65 22.44 5.78 -22.59
N GLN A 66 22.44 5.66 -21.25
CA GLN A 66 22.34 4.37 -20.57
C GLN A 66 21.01 3.65 -20.89
N GLN A 67 19.89 4.38 -20.87
CA GLN A 67 18.59 3.79 -21.20
C GLN A 67 18.58 3.25 -22.63
N ARG A 68 19.15 3.97 -23.61
CA ARG A 68 19.25 3.50 -25.01
C ARG A 68 20.03 2.17 -25.09
N PHE A 69 21.19 2.09 -24.43
CA PHE A 69 21.96 0.85 -24.40
C PHE A 69 21.21 -0.32 -23.74
N ILE A 70 20.53 -0.07 -22.62
CA ILE A 70 19.69 -1.09 -21.96
C ILE A 70 18.57 -1.56 -22.88
N THR A 71 17.88 -0.64 -23.57
CA THR A 71 16.81 -1.02 -24.49
C THR A 71 17.31 -1.89 -25.63
N ILE A 72 18.51 -1.62 -26.16
CA ILE A 72 19.13 -2.43 -27.22
C ILE A 72 19.49 -3.81 -26.65
N ALA A 73 20.15 -3.87 -25.49
CA ALA A 73 20.55 -5.12 -24.85
C ALA A 73 19.33 -5.99 -24.50
N ILE A 74 18.24 -5.42 -24.00
CA ILE A 74 16.99 -6.16 -23.72
C ILE A 74 16.37 -6.71 -25.01
N LYS A 75 16.34 -5.91 -26.08
CA LYS A 75 15.79 -6.37 -27.37
C LYS A 75 16.61 -7.53 -27.92
N GLN A 76 17.93 -7.45 -27.87
CA GLN A 76 18.83 -8.54 -28.26
C GLN A 76 18.58 -9.80 -27.42
N ALA A 77 18.54 -9.66 -26.09
CA ALA A 77 18.28 -10.78 -25.18
C ALA A 77 16.92 -11.46 -25.43
N ARG A 78 15.90 -10.71 -25.86
CA ARG A 78 14.59 -11.27 -26.24
C ARG A 78 14.61 -12.04 -27.55
N ILE A 79 15.36 -11.55 -28.54
CA ILE A 79 15.53 -12.26 -29.83
C ILE A 79 16.25 -13.58 -29.60
N LEU A 80 17.24 -13.59 -28.70
CA LEU A 80 17.99 -14.78 -28.31
C LEU A 80 17.27 -15.67 -27.27
N SER A 81 15.98 -15.43 -27.01
CA SER A 81 15.16 -16.18 -26.04
C SER A 81 15.67 -16.20 -24.60
N SER A 82 16.65 -15.36 -24.25
CA SER A 82 17.13 -15.21 -22.85
C SER A 82 16.11 -14.47 -21.98
N LEU A 83 15.25 -13.65 -22.59
CA LEU A 83 14.16 -12.95 -21.92
C LEU A 83 12.83 -13.16 -22.64
N PRO A 84 11.74 -13.39 -21.89
CA PRO A 84 10.41 -13.50 -22.47
C PRO A 84 9.88 -12.13 -22.94
N PHE A 85 9.12 -12.13 -24.03
CA PHE A 85 8.41 -10.93 -24.49
C PHE A 85 7.25 -10.53 -23.58
N ARG A 86 6.61 -11.53 -22.96
CA ARG A 86 5.43 -11.34 -22.11
C ARG A 86 5.29 -12.51 -21.14
N ASN A 87 5.29 -12.20 -19.85
CA ASN A 87 5.02 -13.19 -18.82
C ASN A 87 3.53 -13.26 -18.53
N ASN A 88 2.97 -14.46 -18.62
CA ASN A 88 1.56 -14.73 -18.34
C ASN A 88 1.33 -14.87 -16.82
N ASN A 89 1.67 -13.85 -16.03
CA ASN A 89 1.48 -13.86 -14.57
C ASN A 89 0.00 -13.72 -14.16
N ARG A 90 -0.93 -13.67 -15.13
CA ARG A 90 -2.37 -13.62 -14.88
C ARG A 90 -2.85 -14.74 -13.95
N LEU A 91 -2.23 -15.92 -14.02
CA LEU A 91 -2.60 -17.04 -13.16
C LEU A 91 -2.17 -16.79 -11.69
N LEU A 92 -0.95 -16.31 -11.47
CA LEU A 92 -0.46 -15.94 -10.13
C LEU A 92 -1.24 -14.77 -9.52
N ASP A 93 -1.57 -13.77 -10.33
CA ASP A 93 -2.41 -12.64 -9.91
C ASP A 93 -3.82 -13.07 -9.50
N LYS A 94 -4.43 -14.01 -10.26
CA LYS A 94 -5.76 -14.57 -9.92
C LYS A 94 -5.72 -15.31 -8.58
N LEU A 95 -4.71 -16.16 -8.37
CA LEU A 95 -4.52 -16.89 -7.11
C LEU A 95 -4.30 -15.94 -5.92
N SER A 96 -3.52 -14.87 -6.11
CA SER A 96 -3.28 -13.83 -5.09
C SER A 96 -4.55 -13.06 -4.71
N ARG A 97 -5.39 -12.70 -5.70
CA ARG A 97 -6.70 -12.05 -5.45
C ARG A 97 -7.65 -12.96 -4.67
N ASN A 98 -7.68 -14.24 -5.02
CA ASN A 98 -8.49 -15.24 -4.31
C ASN A 98 -8.04 -15.40 -2.85
N ARG A 99 -6.72 -15.47 -2.58
CA ARG A 99 -6.18 -15.48 -1.20
C ARG A 99 -6.59 -14.24 -0.39
N LYS A 100 -6.53 -13.03 -0.98
CA LYS A 100 -6.93 -11.78 -0.30
C LYS A 100 -8.43 -11.76 0.05
N LYS A 101 -9.29 -12.31 -0.81
CA LYS A 101 -10.74 -12.45 -0.56
C LYS A 101 -11.02 -13.36 0.64
N TYR A 102 -10.34 -14.51 0.71
CA TYR A 102 -10.48 -15.48 1.80
C TYR A 102 -10.01 -14.91 3.16
N ASN A 103 -8.86 -14.24 3.17
CA ASN A 103 -8.32 -13.61 4.38
C ASN A 103 -9.21 -12.47 4.89
N LYS A 104 -9.82 -11.71 3.97
CA LYS A 104 -10.78 -10.65 4.32
C LYS A 104 -12.04 -11.23 4.97
N TYR A 105 -12.62 -12.31 4.43
CA TYR A 105 -13.76 -13.01 5.03
C TYR A 105 -13.46 -13.54 6.44
N ASN A 106 -12.32 -14.22 6.62
CA ASN A 106 -11.90 -14.75 7.92
C ASN A 106 -11.68 -13.64 8.96
N LYS A 107 -11.15 -12.47 8.54
CA LYS A 107 -11.01 -11.29 9.39
C LYS A 107 -12.34 -10.72 9.87
N TYR A 108 -13.39 -10.73 9.04
CA TYR A 108 -14.74 -10.30 9.45
C TYR A 108 -15.43 -11.33 10.35
N LYS A 109 -15.31 -12.63 10.06
CA LYS A 109 -15.82 -13.72 10.91
C LYS A 109 -15.19 -13.69 12.31
N GLY A 110 -13.87 -13.59 12.42
CA GLY A 110 -13.18 -13.51 13.72
C GLY A 110 -13.62 -12.32 14.58
N LYS A 111 -13.85 -11.16 13.94
CA LYS A 111 -14.43 -9.99 14.63
C LYS A 111 -15.84 -10.25 15.17
N LYS A 112 -16.68 -11.01 14.46
CA LYS A 112 -18.04 -11.37 14.89
C LYS A 112 -18.05 -12.29 16.12
N TYR A 113 -17.19 -13.33 16.15
CA TYR A 113 -17.07 -14.23 17.31
C TYR A 113 -16.49 -13.53 18.54
N ASN A 114 -15.47 -12.70 18.36
CA ASN A 114 -14.90 -11.91 19.47
C ASN A 114 -15.90 -10.92 20.05
N LYS A 115 -16.76 -10.33 19.21
CA LYS A 115 -17.85 -9.46 19.65
C LYS A 115 -18.87 -10.24 20.49
N TYR A 116 -19.28 -11.43 20.06
CA TYR A 116 -20.21 -12.31 20.82
C TYR A 116 -19.63 -12.75 22.17
N ASN A 117 -18.37 -13.20 22.20
CA ASN A 117 -17.68 -13.58 23.43
C ASN A 117 -17.50 -12.40 24.41
N LYS A 118 -17.31 -11.18 23.90
CA LYS A 118 -17.27 -9.96 24.72
C LYS A 118 -18.62 -9.68 25.40
N TYR A 119 -19.74 -9.84 24.68
CA TYR A 119 -21.07 -9.70 25.27
C TYR A 119 -21.37 -10.81 26.29
N LYS A 120 -21.00 -12.05 26.00
CA LYS A 120 -21.18 -13.20 26.90
C LYS A 120 -20.39 -13.04 28.20
N ARG A 121 -19.13 -12.58 28.14
CA ARG A 121 -18.33 -12.23 29.34
C ARG A 121 -18.98 -11.11 30.16
N LYS A 122 -19.52 -10.08 29.50
CA LYS A 122 -20.21 -8.96 30.18
C LYS A 122 -21.49 -9.40 30.92
N LYS A 123 -22.23 -10.37 30.38
CA LYS A 123 -23.46 -10.91 31.00
C LYS A 123 -23.16 -11.81 32.22
N ASN A 124 -22.04 -12.53 32.19
CA ASN A 124 -21.65 -13.38 33.32
C ASN A 124 -21.10 -12.58 34.52
N THR A 125 -20.53 -11.39 34.28
CA THR A 125 -20.04 -10.51 35.35
C THR A 125 -21.15 -9.73 36.06
N THR A 126 -22.28 -9.46 35.42
CA THR A 126 -23.46 -8.85 36.07
C THR A 126 -24.14 -9.83 37.01
N ASN A 127 -24.33 -11.07 36.56
CA ASN A 127 -24.96 -12.13 37.37
C ASN A 127 -24.14 -12.48 38.61
N THR A 128 -22.80 -12.35 38.57
CA THR A 128 -21.94 -12.57 39.73
C THR A 128 -21.99 -11.41 40.72
N LYS A 129 -22.14 -10.16 40.25
CA LYS A 129 -22.32 -8.99 41.12
C LYS A 129 -23.67 -9.02 41.85
N GLU A 130 -24.75 -9.36 41.17
CA GLU A 130 -26.08 -9.52 41.78
C GLU A 130 -26.10 -10.64 42.81
N LYS A 131 -25.53 -11.82 42.49
CA LYS A 131 -25.38 -12.92 43.47
C LYS A 131 -24.55 -12.52 44.69
N LYS A 132 -23.51 -11.70 44.50
CA LYS A 132 -22.68 -11.20 45.61
C LYS A 132 -23.49 -10.23 46.49
N TYR A 133 -24.26 -9.33 45.90
CA TYR A 133 -25.10 -8.35 46.61
C TYR A 133 -26.20 -9.04 47.43
N ASN A 134 -26.93 -9.99 46.83
CA ASN A 134 -27.98 -10.76 47.49
C ASN A 134 -27.43 -11.65 48.62
N LYS A 135 -26.17 -12.10 48.53
CA LYS A 135 -25.50 -12.80 49.63
C LYS A 135 -25.23 -11.87 50.82
N TYR A 136 -24.81 -10.62 50.59
CA TYR A 136 -24.56 -9.66 51.67
C TYR A 136 -25.85 -9.17 52.34
N THR A 137 -26.93 -8.99 51.60
CA THR A 137 -28.23 -8.59 52.17
C THR A 137 -28.81 -9.68 53.07
N ASN A 138 -28.77 -10.95 52.64
CA ASN A 138 -29.23 -12.07 53.46
C ASN A 138 -28.38 -12.30 54.74
N ILE A 139 -27.08 -11.98 54.70
CA ILE A 139 -26.22 -12.03 55.90
C ILE A 139 -26.57 -10.90 56.87
N LYS A 140 -26.91 -9.70 56.37
CA LYS A 140 -27.32 -8.56 57.22
C LYS A 140 -28.68 -8.79 57.88
N GLU A 141 -29.63 -9.43 57.19
CA GLU A 141 -30.95 -9.73 57.75
C GLU A 141 -30.88 -10.82 58.83
N LYS A 142 -30.10 -11.90 58.62
CA LYS A 142 -29.89 -12.96 59.63
C LYS A 142 -29.21 -12.52 60.93
N ASN A 143 -28.50 -11.40 60.91
CA ASN A 143 -27.83 -10.85 62.09
C ASN A 143 -28.68 -9.80 62.84
N LYS A 144 -29.90 -9.51 62.37
CA LYS A 144 -30.85 -8.58 63.00
C LYS A 144 -31.93 -9.29 63.83
N GLU A 145 -32.09 -10.60 63.67
CA GLU A 145 -33.07 -11.44 64.36
C GLU A 145 -32.48 -12.19 65.57
N LYS A 146 -31.26 -11.83 65.99
CA LYS A 146 -30.62 -12.28 67.24
C LYS A 146 -30.37 -11.07 68.13
#